data_AF-A0A7W7ZF80-F1
#
_entry.id   AF-A0A7W7ZF80-F1
#
_cell.length_a   1.000
_cell.length_b   1.000
_cell.length_c   1.000
_cell.angle_alpha   90.00
_cell.angle_beta   90.00
_cell.angle_gamma   90.00
#
_symmetry.space_group_name_H-M   'P 1'
#
loop_
_entity.id
_entity.type
_entity.pdbx_description
1 polymer ?
#
loop_
_entity_poly.entity_id
_entity_poly.type
_entity_poly.pdbx_seq_one_letter_code
_entity_poly.pdbx_strand_id
1 'polypeptide(L)'
;MLKFNFRIRMNGKVKAKCDRHPNYDPSTKGKDFINDRCGTCKEIADLYDSKTVLEKALKNFERRVVPWQTIRKSIRENPEIK
;
A
#
# COMPACT_ATOMS: atom_id res chain seq x y z
N MET A 1 6.97 -28.43 -8.28
CA MET A 1 7.79 -27.20 -8.23
C MET A 1 6.87 -26.00 -8.44
N LEU A 2 6.77 -25.11 -7.46
CA LEU A 2 5.95 -23.91 -7.55
C LEU A 2 6.65 -22.86 -8.43
N LYS A 3 5.98 -22.40 -9.50
CA LYS A 3 6.45 -21.35 -10.40
C LYS A 3 5.31 -20.40 -10.69
N PHE A 4 5.50 -19.11 -10.45
CA PHE A 4 4.54 -18.08 -10.81
C PHE A 4 5.24 -16.75 -11.08
N ASN A 5 4.62 -15.93 -11.93
CA ASN A 5 5.02 -14.55 -12.15
C ASN A 5 4.06 -13.64 -11.38
N PHE A 6 4.56 -12.51 -10.88
CA PHE A 6 3.70 -11.48 -10.29
C PHE A 6 4.19 -10.09 -10.73
N ARG A 7 3.25 -9.16 -10.89
CA ARG A 7 3.52 -7.74 -11.17
C ARG A 7 2.50 -6.92 -10.39
N ILE A 8 2.97 -6.00 -9.56
CA ILE A 8 2.12 -5.08 -8.80
C ILE A 8 2.46 -3.67 -9.26
N ARG A 9 1.48 -2.97 -9.81
CA ARG A 9 1.60 -1.55 -10.19
C ARG A 9 0.39 -0.82 -9.63
N MET A 10 0.64 0.15 -8.76
CA MET A 10 -0.41 1.00 -8.19
C MET A 10 0.07 2.44 -8.16
N ASN A 11 -0.59 3.30 -8.94
CA ASN A 11 -0.39 4.74 -8.93
C ASN A 11 -1.76 5.40 -8.75
N GLY A 12 -1.98 6.03 -7.60
CA GLY A 12 -3.22 6.75 -7.31
C GLY A 12 -3.03 7.71 -6.14
N LYS A 13 -3.62 8.91 -6.23
CA LYS A 13 -3.65 9.90 -5.15
C LYS A 13 -5.09 10.06 -4.70
N VAL A 14 -5.36 9.70 -3.44
CA VAL A 14 -6.67 9.87 -2.82
C VAL A 14 -6.62 11.09 -1.91
N LYS A 15 -7.62 11.96 -2.03
CA LYS A 15 -7.85 13.09 -1.12
C LYS A 15 -9.31 13.08 -0.72
N ALA A 16 -9.60 12.65 0.51
CA ALA A 16 -10.94 12.64 1.06
C ALA A 16 -10.99 13.55 2.29
N LYS A 17 -12.10 14.27 2.46
CA LYS A 17 -12.37 15.13 3.62
C LYS A 17 -13.85 15.03 3.99
N CYS A 18 -14.15 15.20 5.27
CA CYS A 18 -15.52 15.37 5.73
C CYS A 18 -15.78 16.86 5.98
N ASP A 19 -16.79 17.41 5.32
CA ASP A 19 -17.13 18.83 5.46
C ASP A 19 -17.63 19.17 6.88
N ARG A 20 -18.28 18.21 7.55
CA ARG A 20 -18.74 18.36 8.94
C ARG A 20 -17.60 18.31 9.95
N HIS A 21 -16.52 17.62 9.60
CA HIS A 21 -15.36 17.42 10.47
C HIS A 21 -14.07 17.72 9.70
N PRO A 22 -13.78 19.01 9.41
CA PRO A 22 -12.64 19.40 8.59
C PRO A 22 -11.29 19.05 9.21
N ASN A 23 -11.26 18.88 10.54
CA ASN A 23 -10.08 18.51 11.33
C ASN A 23 -9.99 17.01 11.64
N TYR A 24 -10.86 16.17 11.06
CA TYR A 24 -10.76 14.72 11.21
C TYR A 24 -9.68 14.15 10.29
N ASP A 25 -8.81 13.35 10.87
CA ASP A 25 -7.76 12.62 10.17
C ASP A 25 -7.65 11.21 10.75
N PRO A 26 -8.00 10.16 9.99
CA PRO A 26 -7.94 8.79 10.49
C PRO A 26 -6.52 8.30 10.77
N SER A 27 -5.49 8.92 10.18
CA SER A 27 -4.09 8.49 10.36
C SER A 27 -3.54 8.79 11.75
N THR A 28 -4.05 9.85 12.39
CA THR A 28 -3.60 10.33 13.70
C THR A 28 -4.59 10.02 14.81
N LYS A 29 -5.89 10.12 14.51
CA LYS A 29 -6.96 10.04 15.51
C LYS A 29 -7.62 8.66 15.58
N GLY A 30 -7.43 7.83 14.56
CA GLY A 30 -8.05 6.52 14.47
C GLY A 30 -9.55 6.57 14.20
N LYS A 31 -10.17 5.39 14.17
CA LYS A 31 -11.58 5.20 13.85
C LYS A 31 -12.52 5.65 14.96
N ASP A 32 -12.06 5.58 16.21
CA ASP A 32 -12.87 5.80 17.41
C ASP A 32 -12.92 7.27 17.86
N PHE A 33 -12.16 8.17 17.22
CA PHE A 33 -12.15 9.59 17.58
C PHE A 33 -13.50 10.29 17.37
N ILE A 34 -14.33 9.76 16.48
CA ILE A 34 -15.61 10.38 16.17
C ILE A 34 -16.69 9.63 16.95
N ASN A 35 -17.04 10.19 18.10
CA ASN A 35 -18.19 9.78 18.91
C ASN A 35 -19.51 9.97 18.15
N ASP A 36 -19.54 10.88 17.16
CA ASP A 36 -20.67 11.07 16.27
C ASP A 36 -20.72 9.99 15.18
N ARG A 37 -21.91 9.46 14.91
CA ARG A 37 -22.18 8.49 13.83
C ARG A 37 -22.08 9.13 12.43
N CYS A 38 -21.01 9.86 12.14
CA CYS A 38 -20.78 10.50 10.86
C CYS A 38 -20.35 9.46 9.82
N GLY A 39 -21.27 9.14 8.91
CA GLY A 39 -21.04 8.15 7.85
C GLY A 39 -19.80 8.46 6.99
N THR A 40 -19.65 9.70 6.53
CA THR A 40 -18.49 10.12 5.70
C THR A 40 -17.16 9.91 6.41
N CYS A 41 -17.08 10.24 7.70
CA CYS A 41 -15.87 10.02 8.46
C CYS A 41 -15.55 8.53 8.64
N LYS A 42 -16.58 7.71 8.85
CA LYS A 42 -16.43 6.25 8.89
C LYS A 42 -15.90 5.70 7.56
N GLU A 43 -16.43 6.16 6.43
CA GLU A 43 -15.95 5.77 5.10
C GLU A 43 -14.49 6.18 4.87
N ILE A 44 -14.10 7.39 5.30
CA ILE A 44 -12.72 7.86 5.22
C ILE A 44 -11.79 7.01 6.10
N ALA A 45 -12.24 6.61 7.29
CA ALA A 45 -11.50 5.72 8.17
C ALA A 45 -11.34 4.32 7.56
N ASP A 46 -12.44 3.73 7.06
CA ASP A 46 -12.46 2.43 6.41
C ASP A 46 -11.53 2.39 5.17
N LEU A 47 -11.46 3.50 4.43
CA LEU A 47 -10.54 3.66 3.30
C LEU A 47 -9.07 3.67 3.76
N TYR A 48 -8.75 4.38 4.84
CA TYR A 48 -7.41 4.40 5.42
C TYR A 48 -7.00 3.03 5.98
N ASP A 49 -7.92 2.33 6.64
CA ASP A 49 -7.73 0.98 7.14
C ASP A 49 -7.42 0.02 5.98
N SER A 50 -8.21 0.09 4.90
CA SER A 50 -8.02 -0.74 3.71
C SER A 50 -6.64 -0.52 3.06
N LYS A 51 -6.21 0.75 2.96
CA LYS A 51 -4.87 1.12 2.49
C LYS A 51 -3.79 0.52 3.39
N THR A 52 -3.96 0.58 4.71
CA THR A 52 -3.00 0.02 5.68
C THR A 52 -2.92 -1.50 5.58
N VAL A 53 -4.05 -2.19 5.41
CA VAL A 53 -4.11 -3.65 5.22
C VAL A 53 -3.37 -4.05 3.94
N LEU A 54 -3.60 -3.33 2.84
CA LEU A 54 -2.93 -3.58 1.57
C LEU A 54 -1.41 -3.42 1.68
N GLU A 55 -0.92 -2.34 2.31
CA GLU A 55 0.52 -2.11 2.51
C GLU A 55 1.16 -3.23 3.33
N LYS A 56 0.48 -3.69 4.40
CA LYS A 56 0.94 -4.82 5.21
C LYS A 56 0.98 -6.12 4.41
N ALA A 57 -0.07 -6.40 3.63
CA ALA A 57 -0.14 -7.60 2.80
C ALA A 57 0.97 -7.60 1.74
N LEU A 58 1.21 -6.47 1.08
CA LEU A 58 2.27 -6.29 0.10
C LEU A 58 3.65 -6.54 0.71
N LYS A 59 3.96 -5.86 1.82
CA LYS A 59 5.24 -6.04 2.54
C LYS A 59 5.46 -7.49 2.98
N ASN A 60 4.41 -8.15 3.45
CA ASN A 60 4.47 -9.56 3.84
C ASN A 60 4.73 -10.49 2.66
N PHE A 61 4.09 -10.22 1.52
CA PHE A 61 4.30 -10.97 0.29
C PHE A 61 5.73 -10.78 -0.22
N GLU A 62 6.22 -9.55 -0.33
CA GLU A 62 7.59 -9.23 -0.74
C GLU A 62 8.61 -9.96 0.14
N ARG A 63 8.47 -9.89 1.46
CA ARG A 63 9.35 -10.60 2.40
C ARG A 63 9.38 -12.11 2.18
N ARG A 64 8.24 -12.73 1.87
CA ARG A 64 8.14 -14.18 1.62
C ARG A 64 8.72 -14.59 0.27
N VAL A 65 8.70 -13.68 -0.70
CA VAL A 65 9.13 -13.93 -2.07
C VAL A 65 10.64 -13.74 -2.23
N VAL A 66 11.27 -12.80 -1.51
CA VAL A 66 12.71 -12.51 -1.59
C VAL A 66 13.62 -13.76 -1.61
N PRO A 67 13.45 -14.75 -0.72
CA PRO A 67 14.33 -15.94 -0.70
C PRO A 67 14.26 -16.80 -1.98
N TRP A 68 13.19 -16.65 -2.76
CA TRP A 68 12.89 -17.48 -3.94
C TRP A 68 12.96 -16.69 -5.25
N GLN A 69 13.22 -15.38 -5.18
CA GLN A 69 13.45 -14.58 -6.37
C GLN A 69 14.77 -14.98 -6.99
N THR A 70 14.70 -15.59 -8.17
CA THR A 70 15.86 -15.68 -9.04
C THR A 70 16.19 -14.26 -9.48
N ILE A 71 17.11 -13.59 -8.76
CA ILE A 71 17.72 -12.35 -9.22
C ILE A 71 18.44 -12.73 -10.51
N ARG A 72 17.82 -12.49 -11.66
CA ARG A 72 18.56 -12.43 -12.91
C ARG A 72 19.50 -11.24 -12.73
N LYS A 73 20.77 -11.49 -12.39
CA LYS A 73 21.83 -10.53 -12.65
C LYS A 73 21.68 -10.20 -14.14
N SER A 74 21.15 -9.04 -14.46
CA SER A 74 21.31 -8.50 -15.81
C SER A 74 22.80 -8.22 -15.91
N ILE A 75 23.54 -9.21 -16.38
CA ILE A 75 24.90 -9.03 -16.86
C ILE A 75 24.74 -8.19 -18.13
N ARG A 76 24.66 -6.86 -17.97
CA ARG A 76 25.27 -5.99 -18.97
C ARG A 76 26.76 -6.06 -18.67
N GLU A 77 27.37 -7.16 -19.09
CA GLU A 77 28.76 -7.11 -19.53
C GLU A 77 28.76 -6.07 -20.63
N ASN A 78 29.36 -4.92 -20.34
CA ASN A 78 29.80 -4.01 -21.36
C ASN A 78 31.20 -4.52 -21.73
N PRO A 79 31.38 -5.31 -22.81
CA PRO A 79 32.71 -5.54 -23.30
C PRO A 79 33.18 -4.21 -23.87
N GLU A 80 34.26 -3.69 -23.31
CA GLU A 80 34.99 -2.57 -23.89
C GLU A 80 35.19 -2.79 -25.39
N ILE A 81 34.77 -1.82 -26.20
CA ILE A 81 35.26 -1.70 -27.57
C ILE A 81 35.93 -0.33 -27.68
N LYS A 82 37.25 -0.41 -27.48
CA LYS A 82 38.37 0.38 -28.02
C LYS A 82 38.10 1.80 -28.52
#